data_AF-G1PAH1-F1
#
_entry.id   AF-G1PAH1-F1
#
_cell.length_a   1.000
_cell.length_b   1.000
_cell.length_c   1.000
_cell.angle_alpha   90.00
_cell.angle_beta   90.00
_cell.angle_gamma   90.00
#
_symmetry.space_group_name_H-M   'P 1'
#
loop_
_entity.id
_entity.type
_entity.pdbx_description
1 polymer ?
#
loop_
_entity_poly.entity_id
_entity_poly.type
_entity_poly.pdbx_seq_one_letter_code
_entity_poly.pdbx_strand_id
1 'polypeptide(L)'
;IESYFLATVEYALHIFNVKSKDTNAYRLVSILDSQREKGEERIETLMAFSMELKLRRTRCGKFDEDIDNCPFEENPELNNTFICFFTISIDPWRTMFQLLNKTCLEGT
;
A
#
# COMPACT_ATOMS: atom_id res chain seq x y z
N ILE A 1 -7.79 10.24 -12.63
CA ILE A 1 -8.07 8.83 -12.22
C ILE A 1 -6.78 8.15 -11.82
N GLU A 2 -5.77 8.13 -12.69
CA GLU A 2 -4.44 7.58 -12.40
C GLU A 2 -3.78 8.20 -11.16
N SER A 3 -3.85 9.53 -10.98
CA SER A 3 -3.33 10.21 -9.78
C SER A 3 -4.00 9.76 -8.47
N TYR A 4 -5.31 9.50 -8.50
CA TYR A 4 -6.04 9.03 -7.31
C TYR A 4 -5.67 7.59 -6.98
N PHE A 5 -5.47 6.75 -8.00
CA PHE A 5 -4.99 5.39 -7.79
C PHE A 5 -3.61 5.38 -7.12
N LEU A 6 -2.64 6.14 -7.63
CA LEU A 6 -1.31 6.25 -7.02
C LEU A 6 -1.39 6.74 -5.58
N ALA A 7 -2.23 7.75 -5.29
CA ALA A 7 -2.44 8.22 -3.92
C ALA A 7 -3.00 7.11 -3.00
N THR A 8 -3.86 6.21 -3.51
CA THR A 8 -4.31 5.05 -2.72
C THR A 8 -3.23 4.00 -2.50
N VAL A 9 -2.28 3.83 -3.45
CA VAL A 9 -1.10 2.97 -3.27
C VAL A 9 -0.20 3.52 -2.17
N GLU A 10 0.09 4.82 -2.19
CA GLU A 10 0.87 5.48 -1.14
C GLU A 10 0.22 5.34 0.25
N TYR A 11 -1.09 5.54 0.32
CA TYR A 11 -1.84 5.32 1.56
C TYR A 11 -1.77 3.85 2.02
N ALA A 12 -1.85 2.89 1.10
CA ALA A 12 -1.71 1.47 1.42
C ALA A 12 -0.33 1.15 2.03
N LEU A 13 0.74 1.68 1.43
CA LEU A 13 2.12 1.53 1.93
C LEU A 13 2.29 2.15 3.31
N HIS A 14 1.77 3.36 3.51
CA HIS A 14 1.81 4.04 4.80
C HIS A 14 1.11 3.21 5.90
N ILE A 15 -0.13 2.80 5.65
CA ILE A 15 -0.90 2.01 6.62
C ILE A 15 -0.27 0.63 6.88
N PHE A 16 0.35 0.01 5.86
CA PHE A 16 1.11 -1.22 6.06
C PHE A 16 2.27 -1.00 7.02
N ASN A 17 3.12 0.00 6.76
CA ASN A 17 4.30 0.31 7.57
C ASN A 17 3.95 0.67 9.01
N VAL A 18 2.95 1.54 9.23
CA VAL A 18 2.50 1.94 10.57
C VAL A 18 1.98 0.75 11.37
N LYS A 19 1.24 -0.17 10.74
CA LYS A 19 0.65 -1.34 11.42
C LYS A 19 1.60 -2.53 11.54
N SER A 20 2.70 -2.54 10.78
CA SER A 20 3.68 -3.62 10.82
C SER A 20 4.37 -3.67 12.18
N LYS A 21 4.57 -4.88 12.70
CA LYS A 21 5.37 -5.12 13.91
C LYS A 21 6.87 -5.06 13.63
N ASP A 22 7.27 -5.11 12.36
CA ASP A 22 8.67 -4.93 11.97
C ASP A 22 9.16 -3.53 12.36
N THR A 23 10.45 -3.43 12.64
CA THR A 23 11.15 -2.17 12.87
C THR A 23 11.48 -1.46 11.57
N ASN A 24 11.64 -2.22 10.49
CA ASN A 24 12.04 -1.72 9.19
C ASN A 24 10.84 -1.38 8.31
N ALA A 25 11.07 -0.45 7.39
CA ALA A 25 10.11 -0.06 6.40
C ALA A 25 9.99 -1.12 5.29
N TYR A 26 8.81 -1.20 4.69
CA TYR A 26 8.52 -1.96 3.49
C TYR A 26 8.19 -0.99 2.36
N ARG A 27 8.70 -1.30 1.17
CA ARG A 27 8.42 -0.57 -0.06
C ARG A 27 7.68 -1.43 -1.07
N LEU A 28 7.02 -0.76 -2.00
CA LEU A 28 6.46 -1.39 -3.18
C LEU A 28 7.56 -1.97 -4.08
N VAL A 29 7.42 -3.25 -4.43
CA VAL A 29 8.19 -3.89 -5.50
C VAL A 29 7.43 -3.77 -6.81
N SER A 30 6.13 -4.12 -6.79
CA SER A 30 5.28 -4.09 -7.97
C SER A 30 3.80 -4.10 -7.58
N ILE A 31 2.98 -3.53 -8.46
CA ILE A 31 1.53 -3.70 -8.46
C ILE A 31 1.25 -4.98 -9.26
N LEU A 32 0.65 -5.98 -8.64
CA LEU A 32 0.36 -7.28 -9.25
C LEU A 32 -0.97 -7.26 -9.98
N ASP A 33 -1.98 -6.66 -9.35
CA ASP A 33 -3.29 -6.43 -9.95
C ASP A 33 -3.90 -5.14 -9.40
N SER A 34 -4.79 -4.51 -10.17
CA SER A 34 -5.52 -3.35 -9.72
C SER A 34 -6.81 -3.14 -10.50
N GLN A 35 -7.84 -2.70 -9.80
CA GLN A 35 -9.12 -2.36 -10.40
C GLN A 35 -9.76 -1.20 -9.65
N ARG A 36 -10.46 -0.36 -10.41
CA ARG A 36 -11.38 0.62 -9.83
C ARG A 36 -12.69 -0.11 -9.53
N GLU A 37 -13.14 -0.02 -8.28
CA GLU A 37 -14.42 -0.55 -7.88
C GLU A 37 -15.55 0.26 -8.53
N LYS A 38 -16.58 -0.44 -9.02
CA LYS A 38 -17.80 0.19 -9.51
C LYS A 38 -18.60 0.64 -8.29
N GLY A 39 -18.63 1.94 -8.03
CA GLY A 39 -19.46 2.50 -6.96
C GLY A 39 -20.96 2.33 -7.27
N GLU A 40 -21.79 2.27 -6.23
CA GLU A 40 -23.21 2.60 -6.39
C GLU A 40 -23.29 4.05 -6.90
N GLU A 41 -24.03 4.27 -8.00
CA GLU A 41 -24.10 5.50 -8.80
C GLU A 41 -24.52 6.78 -8.02
N ARG A 42 -24.69 6.72 -6.70
CA ARG A 42 -25.30 7.75 -5.86
C ARG A 42 -24.33 8.71 -5.20
N ILE A 43 -23.02 8.43 -5.18
CA ILE A 43 -22.01 9.39 -4.67
C ILE A 43 -20.88 9.54 -5.69
N GLU A 44 -21.08 10.43 -6.68
CA GLU A 44 -20.15 10.69 -7.79
C GLU A 44 -18.72 11.03 -7.35
N THR A 45 -18.53 11.47 -6.10
CA THR A 45 -17.24 11.93 -5.58
C THR A 45 -16.41 10.85 -4.89
N LEU A 46 -17.01 9.74 -4.47
CA LEU A 46 -16.32 8.65 -3.78
C LEU A 46 -15.80 7.63 -4.79
N MET A 47 -14.49 7.35 -4.73
CA MET A 47 -13.86 6.32 -5.55
C MET A 47 -13.32 5.23 -4.64
N ALA A 48 -13.32 3.99 -5.10
CA ALA A 48 -12.63 2.91 -4.41
C ALA A 48 -11.76 2.14 -5.41
N PHE A 49 -10.61 1.70 -4.91
CA PHE A 49 -9.63 0.92 -5.67
C PHE A 49 -9.30 -0.33 -4.88
N SER A 50 -9.38 -1.47 -5.55
CA SER A 50 -8.78 -2.70 -5.07
C SER A 50 -7.45 -2.91 -5.79
N MET A 51 -6.44 -3.34 -5.04
CA MET A 51 -5.09 -3.52 -5.56
C MET A 51 -4.37 -4.63 -4.81
N GLU A 52 -3.64 -5.45 -5.55
CA GLU A 52 -2.72 -6.44 -5.01
C GLU A 52 -1.29 -5.90 -5.18
N LEU A 53 -0.59 -5.72 -4.06
CA LEU A 53 0.72 -5.09 -4.00
C LEU A 53 1.74 -6.10 -3.48
N LYS A 54 2.86 -6.21 -4.17
CA LYS A 54 4.05 -6.92 -3.68
C LYS A 54 4.94 -5.94 -2.92
N LEU A 55 5.13 -6.19 -1.63
CA LEU A 55 5.93 -5.36 -0.72
C LEU A 55 7.18 -6.12 -0.29
N ARG A 56 8.31 -5.42 -0.14
CA ARG A 56 9.55 -6.03 0.36
C ARG A 56 10.21 -5.16 1.41
N ARG A 57 10.75 -5.81 2.43
CA ARG A 57 11.49 -5.19 3.53
C ARG A 57 12.70 -4.41 3.01
N THR A 58 12.96 -3.27 3.61
CA THR A 58 14.08 -2.38 3.33
C THR A 58 15.07 -2.37 4.48
N ARG A 59 16.22 -1.73 4.28
CA ARG A 59 17.25 -1.55 5.31
C ARG A 59 16.94 -0.41 6.29
N CYS A 60 16.00 0.46 5.96
CA CYS A 60 15.67 1.64 6.77
C CYS A 60 14.61 1.31 7.81
N GLY A 61 14.65 2.04 8.93
CA GLY A 61 13.60 2.04 9.93
C GLY A 61 12.29 2.60 9.37
N LYS A 62 11.15 2.12 9.89
CA LYS A 62 9.82 2.59 9.46
C LYS A 62 9.51 4.06 9.80
N PHE A 63 10.40 4.74 10.52
CA PHE A 63 10.28 6.15 10.88
C PHE A 63 11.46 7.00 10.35
N ASP A 64 12.29 6.43 9.48
CA ASP A 64 13.38 7.18 8.85
C ASP A 64 12.80 8.18 7.83
N GLU A 65 13.47 9.32 7.68
CA GLU A 65 13.17 10.28 6.62
C GLU A 65 13.69 9.70 5.29
N ASP A 66 12.84 9.66 4.26
CA ASP A 66 13.14 9.11 2.92
C ASP A 66 13.15 7.57 2.75
N ILE A 67 12.03 6.93 3.15
CA ILE A 67 11.78 5.51 2.86
C ILE A 67 11.74 5.27 1.32
N ASP A 68 11.33 6.24 0.52
CA ASP A 68 11.14 6.10 -0.94
C ASP A 68 12.44 6.00 -1.75
N ASN A 69 13.60 6.29 -1.15
CA ASN A 69 14.91 6.00 -1.73
C ASN A 69 15.66 4.88 -0.99
N CYS A 70 15.05 4.30 0.05
CA CYS A 70 15.69 3.25 0.83
C CYS A 70 15.89 1.94 0.02
N PRO A 71 17.09 1.34 0.06
CA PRO A 71 17.36 0.07 -0.59
C PRO A 71 16.65 -1.11 0.10
N PHE A 72 16.30 -2.13 -0.68
CA PHE A 72 15.74 -3.38 -0.17
C PHE A 72 16.75 -4.16 0.68
N GLU A 73 16.25 -4.99 1.59
CA GLU A 73 17.08 -5.93 2.34
C GLU A 73 17.57 -7.05 1.41
N GLU A 74 18.88 -7.24 1.38
CA GLU A 74 19.55 -8.24 0.53
C GLU A 74 19.84 -9.53 1.31
N ASN A 75 19.88 -9.48 2.64
CA ASN A 75 20.08 -10.66 3.47
C ASN A 75 18.91 -11.64 3.26
N PRO A 76 19.14 -12.86 2.75
CA PRO A 76 18.09 -13.86 2.50
C PRO A 76 17.28 -14.26 3.73
N GLU A 77 17.82 -14.11 4.93
CA GLU A 77 17.14 -14.45 6.18
C GLU A 77 16.21 -13.33 6.67
N LEU A 78 16.36 -12.12 6.13
CA LEU A 78 15.68 -10.90 6.59
C LEU A 78 14.93 -10.16 5.46
N ASN A 79 14.89 -10.71 4.25
CA ASN A 79 14.35 -10.07 3.06
C ASN A 79 12.83 -10.32 2.87
N ASN A 80 12.09 -10.34 3.99
CA ASN A 80 10.66 -10.67 4.03
C ASN A 80 9.88 -9.91 2.95
N THR A 81 9.05 -10.66 2.26
CA THR A 81 8.17 -10.16 1.20
C THR A 81 6.73 -10.42 1.61
N PHE A 82 5.83 -9.51 1.27
CA PHE A 82 4.39 -9.69 1.45
C PHE A 82 3.67 -9.46 0.14
N ILE A 83 2.67 -10.29 -0.14
CA ILE A 83 1.64 -10.00 -1.13
C ILE A 83 0.42 -9.54 -0.35
N CYS A 84 0.02 -8.29 -0.56
CA CYS A 84 -1.08 -7.69 0.16
C CYS A 84 -2.17 -7.23 -0.80
N PHE A 85 -3.39 -7.68 -0.53
CA PHE A 85 -4.60 -7.16 -1.14
C PHE A 85 -5.16 -6.02 -0.29
N PHE A 86 -5.45 -4.88 -0.91
CA PHE A 86 -6.08 -3.73 -0.29
C PHE A 86 -7.32 -3.33 -1.07
N THR A 87 -8.35 -2.89 -0.35
CA THR A 87 -9.43 -2.07 -0.91
C THR A 87 -9.46 -0.75 -0.14
N ILE A 88 -9.27 0.36 -0.85
CA ILE A 88 -9.22 1.71 -0.26
C ILE A 88 -10.22 2.60 -0.98
N SER A 89 -11.07 3.28 -0.21
CA SER A 89 -11.87 4.38 -0.72
C SER A 89 -11.17 5.71 -0.51
N ILE A 90 -11.40 6.62 -1.44
CA ILE A 90 -10.90 7.99 -1.44
C ILE A 90 -12.07 8.96 -1.70
N ASP A 91 -12.14 10.02 -0.90
CA ASP A 91 -12.88 11.23 -1.18
C ASP A 91 -11.86 12.34 -1.50
N PRO A 92 -11.59 12.61 -2.79
CA PRO A 92 -10.58 13.58 -3.18
C PRO A 92 -10.87 15.01 -2.70
N TRP A 93 -12.14 15.38 -2.58
CA TRP A 93 -12.55 16.74 -2.20
C TRP A 93 -12.30 17.02 -0.73
N ARG A 94 -12.40 15.99 0.10
CA ARG A 94 -12.08 16.06 1.54
C ARG A 94 -10.66 15.60 1.86
N THR A 95 -9.91 15.15 0.85
CA THR A 95 -8.58 14.55 1.02
C THR A 95 -8.60 13.40 2.03
N MET A 96 -9.68 12.62 2.03
CA MET A 96 -9.90 11.52 2.96
C MET A 96 -9.66 10.19 2.28
N PHE A 97 -8.95 9.30 2.99
CA PHE A 97 -8.76 7.91 2.61
C PHE A 97 -9.37 7.02 3.69
N GLN A 98 -9.97 5.91 3.28
CA GLN A 98 -10.49 4.92 4.19
C GLN A 98 -10.06 3.53 3.72
N LEU A 99 -9.45 2.79 4.63
CA LEU A 99 -9.13 1.38 4.41
C LEU A 99 -10.41 0.56 4.57
N LEU A 100 -10.89 -0.04 3.50
CA LEU A 100 -12.07 -0.91 3.50
C LEU A 100 -11.68 -2.38 3.72
N ASN A 101 -10.59 -2.83 3.09
CA ASN A 101 -10.09 -4.18 3.24
C ASN A 101 -8.55 -4.22 3.20
N LYS A 102 -7.97 -5.13 3.98
CA LYS A 102 -6.54 -5.46 3.94
C LYS A 102 -6.35 -6.94 4.29
N THR A 103 -5.75 -7.69 3.37
CA THR A 103 -5.27 -9.05 3.60
C THR A 103 -3.83 -9.13 3.15
N CYS A 104 -2.94 -9.72 3.95
CA CYS A 104 -1.54 -9.89 3.58
C CYS A 104 -1.12 -11.33 3.82
N LEU A 105 -0.36 -11.86 2.86
CA LEU A 105 0.26 -13.17 2.94
C LEU A 105 1.77 -12.96 2.86
N GLU A 106 2.52 -13.66 3.71
CA GLU A 106 3.98 -13.70 3.59
C GLU A 106 4.33 -14.42 2.29
N GLY A 107 5.05 -13.73 1.41
CA GLY A 107 5.50 -14.25 0.14
C GLY A 107 6.69 -15.18 0.36
N THR A 108 6.59 -16.40 -0.16
CA THR A 108 7.71 -17.32 -0.33
C THR A 108 8.69 -16.84 -1.40
#